data_AF-Q5KT65-F1
#
_entry.id   AF-Q5KT65-F1
#
_cell.length_a   1.000
_cell.length_b   1.000
_cell.length_c   1.000
_cell.angle_alpha   90.00
_cell.angle_beta   90.00
_cell.angle_gamma   90.00
#
_symmetry.space_group_name_H-M   'P 1'
#
loop_
_entity.id
_entity.type
_entity.pdbx_description
1 polymer ?
#
loop_
_entity_poly.entity_id
_entity_poly.type
_entity_poly.pdbx_seq_one_letter_code
_entity_poly.pdbx_strand_id
1 'polypeptide(L)'
;MKYYELIPSIDYPKAIVIGRHLMFNGCIGTLKSIKQEIYMGQPYSHHYWRDAFYLKDRETEFFDIDWKLARHNVNLFKNDLKDKDKWNAIIDYFEYSGDFDLSIIECLVAQKMYIKKFSESRHSLIRQLVAHYGFSLHKLMYDKHSAVRCAVANRGYGLDKLVFDENMYVRIEVAKHNYGLDILIKDKYTDVRCQVAKQGYGLDILLYDKSPYVRAEVARLGYGLDLLKYDKSKIVQKVFSESNISSK
;
A
#
# COMPACT_ATOMS: atom_id res chain seq x y z
N MET A 1 -3.71 -54.27 -4.32
CA MET A 1 -3.45 -54.07 -5.77
C MET A 1 -4.50 -53.12 -6.30
N LYS A 2 -4.05 -52.03 -6.92
CA LYS A 2 -4.89 -50.95 -7.47
C LYS A 2 -5.46 -51.37 -8.83
N TYR A 3 -6.71 -51.03 -9.09
CA TYR A 3 -7.24 -50.82 -10.43
C TYR A 3 -7.62 -49.35 -10.54
N TYR A 4 -6.95 -48.61 -11.41
CA TYR A 4 -7.43 -47.34 -11.96
C TYR A 4 -7.21 -47.44 -13.46
N GLU A 5 -8.30 -47.36 -14.21
CA GLU A 5 -8.33 -47.37 -15.67
C GLU A 5 -7.86 -46.01 -16.22
N LEU A 6 -7.19 -46.11 -17.37
CA LEU A 6 -6.62 -45.02 -18.15
C LEU A 6 -7.69 -44.06 -18.70
N ILE A 7 -7.37 -42.76 -18.73
CA ILE A 7 -7.97 -41.80 -19.66
C ILE A 7 -6.87 -41.38 -20.67
N PRO A 8 -7.16 -41.23 -21.98
CA PRO A 8 -6.15 -41.16 -23.03
C PRO A 8 -5.48 -39.79 -23.18
N SER A 9 -4.22 -39.84 -23.58
CA SER A 9 -3.34 -38.73 -23.99
C SER A 9 -3.95 -37.86 -25.08
N ILE A 10 -3.93 -36.54 -24.89
CA ILE A 10 -4.13 -35.54 -25.95
C ILE A 10 -2.79 -34.82 -26.16
N ASP A 11 -2.29 -34.92 -27.39
CA ASP A 11 -1.04 -34.38 -27.89
C ASP A 11 -1.24 -32.95 -28.41
N TYR A 12 -0.48 -31.96 -27.91
CA TYR A 12 -0.28 -30.67 -28.60
C TYR A 12 1.07 -29.99 -28.26
N PRO A 13 1.88 -29.63 -29.28
CA PRO A 13 3.15 -28.93 -29.16
C PRO A 13 3.09 -27.43 -29.55
N LYS A 14 4.12 -26.68 -29.10
CA LYS A 14 4.59 -25.34 -29.53
C LYS A 14 3.82 -24.10 -29.02
N ALA A 15 4.23 -23.59 -27.86
CA ALA A 15 4.13 -22.16 -27.52
C ALA A 15 5.27 -21.70 -26.58
N ILE A 16 6.51 -22.08 -26.88
CA ILE A 16 7.69 -21.38 -26.37
C ILE A 16 7.93 -20.23 -27.34
N VAL A 17 7.81 -18.96 -26.91
CA VAL A 17 8.66 -17.80 -27.30
C VAL A 17 8.05 -16.41 -26.96
N ILE A 18 6.75 -16.20 -26.78
CA ILE A 18 6.21 -14.81 -26.67
C ILE A 18 5.84 -14.40 -25.23
N GLY A 19 6.74 -14.64 -24.28
CA GLY A 19 6.57 -14.19 -22.88
C GLY A 19 7.56 -13.10 -22.43
N ARG A 20 8.71 -12.98 -23.12
CA ARG A 20 9.84 -12.14 -22.67
C ARG A 20 10.02 -10.82 -23.42
N HIS A 21 9.15 -10.45 -24.36
CA HIS A 21 9.36 -9.26 -25.20
C HIS A 21 8.25 -8.19 -25.23
N LEU A 22 7.23 -8.28 -24.36
CA LEU A 22 6.20 -7.23 -24.25
C LEU A 22 6.09 -6.64 -22.83
N MET A 23 7.26 -6.37 -22.24
CA MET A 23 7.44 -5.59 -21.00
C MET A 23 7.67 -4.09 -21.25
N PHE A 24 7.42 -3.61 -22.46
CA PHE A 24 7.44 -2.19 -22.79
C PHE A 24 6.17 -1.83 -23.57
N ASN A 25 5.45 -0.83 -23.06
CA ASN A 25 4.29 -0.13 -23.64
C ASN A 25 2.90 -0.64 -23.23
N GLY A 26 2.29 0.14 -22.33
CA GLY A 26 0.87 0.06 -21.97
C GLY A 26 0.65 -0.24 -20.49
N CYS A 27 0.21 0.76 -19.72
CA CYS A 27 -0.21 0.67 -18.30
C CYS A 27 0.89 0.72 -17.23
N ILE A 28 1.71 1.77 -17.27
CA ILE A 28 2.60 2.22 -16.18
C ILE A 28 1.85 3.15 -15.18
N GLY A 29 0.51 3.21 -15.20
CA GLY A 29 -0.25 4.14 -14.33
C GLY A 29 -0.43 3.66 -12.88
N THR A 30 -0.94 2.44 -12.69
CA THR A 30 -1.46 2.00 -11.39
C THR A 30 -0.39 1.35 -10.50
N LEU A 31 0.48 0.53 -11.07
CA LEU A 31 1.59 -0.11 -10.34
C LEU A 31 2.68 0.89 -9.89
N LYS A 32 2.82 2.03 -10.59
CA LYS A 32 3.75 3.09 -10.16
C LYS A 32 3.25 3.80 -8.91
N SER A 33 1.94 4.02 -8.77
CA SER A 33 1.38 4.63 -7.56
C SER A 33 1.66 3.81 -6.31
N ILE A 34 1.44 2.49 -6.38
CA ILE A 34 1.73 1.55 -5.28
C ILE A 34 3.24 1.42 -5.05
N LYS A 35 4.07 1.30 -6.10
CA LYS A 35 5.54 1.21 -5.94
C LYS A 35 6.20 2.49 -5.43
N GLN A 36 5.65 3.66 -5.74
CA GLN A 36 6.26 4.94 -5.40
C GLN A 36 5.91 5.39 -3.97
N GLU A 37 4.78 4.94 -3.42
CA GLU A 37 4.44 5.08 -2.00
C GLU A 37 5.18 4.08 -1.09
N ILE A 38 5.61 2.92 -1.62
CA ILE A 38 6.43 1.93 -0.89
C ILE A 38 7.88 2.42 -0.63
N TYR A 39 8.35 3.44 -1.36
CA TYR A 39 9.79 3.74 -1.50
C TYR A 39 10.32 4.99 -0.76
N MET A 40 9.68 5.47 0.31
CA MET A 40 10.25 6.56 1.12
C MET A 40 10.55 6.13 2.56
N GLY A 41 11.75 5.58 2.77
CA GLY A 41 12.45 5.62 4.06
C GLY A 41 13.10 4.31 4.50
N GLN A 42 14.40 4.17 4.18
CA GLN A 42 15.49 3.38 4.79
C GLN A 42 16.25 2.50 3.76
N PRO A 43 17.60 2.50 3.79
CA PRO A 43 18.43 1.81 2.81
C PRO A 43 18.61 0.34 3.23
N TYR A 44 17.94 -0.58 2.54
CA TYR A 44 18.30 -1.99 2.61
C TYR A 44 18.77 -2.49 1.25
N SER A 45 19.94 -3.11 1.32
CA SER A 45 20.84 -3.55 0.27
C SER A 45 20.16 -4.24 -0.92
N HIS A 46 20.63 -3.84 -2.10
CA HIS A 46 20.19 -4.24 -3.43
C HIS A 46 20.64 -5.67 -3.83
N HIS A 47 20.63 -6.64 -2.91
CA HIS A 47 21.30 -7.95 -3.05
C HIS A 47 20.48 -9.16 -2.57
N TYR A 48 19.19 -9.28 -2.91
CA TYR A 48 18.45 -10.54 -2.68
C TYR A 48 17.35 -10.85 -3.71
N TRP A 49 17.61 -10.58 -5.00
CA TRP A 49 16.64 -10.95 -6.06
C TRP A 49 17.27 -11.56 -7.32
N ARG A 50 18.38 -12.30 -7.22
CA ARG A 50 18.95 -12.98 -8.40
C ARG A 50 19.43 -14.42 -8.29
N ASP A 51 19.68 -14.99 -7.11
CA ASP A 51 20.47 -16.24 -7.05
C ASP A 51 19.78 -17.44 -6.37
N ALA A 52 18.50 -17.69 -6.66
CA ALA A 52 17.82 -18.94 -6.25
C ALA A 52 17.27 -19.77 -7.42
N PHE A 53 17.86 -19.62 -8.62
CA PHE A 53 17.64 -20.54 -9.75
C PHE A 53 18.93 -21.28 -10.01
N TYR A 54 19.15 -22.41 -9.33
CA TYR A 54 19.90 -23.58 -9.85
C TYR A 54 19.89 -24.70 -8.79
N LEU A 55 18.78 -25.44 -8.71
CA LEU A 55 18.83 -26.87 -8.42
C LEU A 55 17.80 -27.59 -9.31
N LYS A 56 18.33 -28.55 -10.03
CA LYS A 56 17.75 -29.42 -11.05
C LYS A 56 16.58 -30.27 -10.53
N ASP A 57 15.68 -30.56 -11.46
CA ASP A 57 14.92 -31.81 -11.62
C ASP A 57 13.99 -32.24 -10.46
N ARG A 58 12.73 -31.78 -10.53
CA ARG A 58 11.60 -32.69 -10.77
C ARG A 58 10.30 -31.92 -11.04
N GLU A 59 9.63 -32.39 -12.09
CA GLU A 59 8.33 -32.00 -12.63
C GLU A 59 7.31 -31.55 -11.57
N THR A 60 6.88 -30.29 -11.65
CA THR A 60 5.55 -29.86 -11.21
C THR A 60 5.01 -28.92 -12.29
N GLU A 61 4.33 -29.52 -13.27
CA GLU A 61 3.48 -28.83 -14.22
C GLU A 61 2.31 -28.21 -13.45
N PHE A 62 2.40 -26.93 -13.10
CA PHE A 62 1.28 -26.17 -12.55
C PHE A 62 1.10 -24.87 -13.36
N PHE A 63 0.12 -24.94 -14.28
CA PHE A 63 -0.65 -23.83 -14.87
C PHE A 63 0.14 -22.63 -15.42
N ASP A 64 0.57 -22.71 -16.69
CA ASP A 64 0.81 -21.54 -17.53
C ASP A 64 -0.53 -20.93 -17.95
N ILE A 65 -1.12 -20.13 -17.06
CA ILE A 65 -2.24 -19.25 -17.39
C ILE A 65 -1.66 -17.92 -17.91
N ASP A 66 -2.10 -17.45 -19.08
CA ASP A 66 -1.78 -16.11 -19.56
C ASP A 66 -2.51 -15.07 -18.70
N TRP A 67 -1.82 -14.63 -17.65
CA TRP A 67 -2.38 -13.76 -16.61
C TRP A 67 -2.64 -12.32 -17.07
N LYS A 68 -2.14 -11.91 -18.25
CA LYS A 68 -2.56 -10.66 -18.90
C LYS A 68 -3.97 -10.81 -19.48
N LEU A 69 -4.30 -11.97 -20.06
CA LEU A 69 -5.65 -12.29 -20.50
C LEU A 69 -6.60 -12.46 -19.30
N ALA A 70 -6.13 -13.08 -18.21
CA ALA A 70 -6.90 -13.25 -16.96
C ALA A 70 -7.44 -11.94 -16.38
N ARG A 71 -6.57 -10.92 -16.36
CA ARG A 71 -6.90 -9.58 -15.85
C ARG A 71 -7.95 -8.87 -16.71
N HIS A 72 -8.05 -9.21 -18.00
CA HIS A 72 -9.04 -8.67 -18.94
C HIS A 72 -10.32 -9.52 -19.06
N ASN A 73 -10.25 -10.81 -18.75
CA ASN A 73 -11.37 -11.75 -18.86
C ASN A 73 -11.84 -12.22 -17.48
N VAL A 74 -12.55 -11.35 -16.77
CA VAL A 74 -13.28 -11.64 -15.53
C VAL A 74 -14.17 -12.89 -15.66
N ASN A 75 -14.65 -13.20 -16.87
CA ASN A 75 -15.51 -14.36 -17.13
C ASN A 75 -14.75 -15.69 -17.23
N LEU A 76 -13.45 -15.71 -17.53
CA LEU A 76 -12.65 -16.95 -17.51
C LEU A 76 -12.46 -17.46 -16.07
N PHE A 77 -12.28 -16.56 -15.10
CA PHE A 77 -12.10 -16.93 -13.69
C PHE A 77 -13.39 -17.31 -12.98
N LYS A 78 -14.54 -16.76 -13.38
CA LYS A 78 -15.83 -17.04 -12.72
C LYS A 78 -16.20 -18.52 -12.70
N ASN A 79 -15.80 -19.29 -13.71
CA ASN A 79 -16.11 -20.72 -13.76
C ASN A 79 -15.18 -21.55 -12.85
N ASP A 80 -13.89 -21.21 -12.78
CA ASP A 80 -12.92 -21.87 -11.90
C ASP A 80 -13.04 -21.45 -10.43
N LEU A 81 -13.62 -20.27 -10.15
CA LEU A 81 -13.92 -19.78 -8.79
C LEU A 81 -15.09 -20.52 -8.12
N LYS A 82 -15.79 -21.41 -8.84
CA LYS A 82 -16.86 -22.25 -8.27
C LYS A 82 -16.32 -23.43 -7.45
N ASP A 83 -15.10 -23.87 -7.70
CA ASP A 83 -14.46 -24.92 -6.92
C ASP A 83 -13.78 -24.32 -5.68
N LYS A 84 -14.60 -24.12 -4.64
CA LYS A 84 -14.16 -23.53 -3.37
C LYS A 84 -13.07 -24.35 -2.69
N ASP A 85 -13.06 -25.67 -2.88
CA ASP A 85 -12.13 -26.58 -2.22
C ASP A 85 -10.73 -26.47 -2.84
N LYS A 86 -10.66 -26.41 -4.17
CA LYS A 86 -9.41 -26.12 -4.89
C LYS A 86 -8.80 -24.78 -4.46
N TRP A 87 -9.61 -23.72 -4.40
CA TRP A 87 -9.12 -22.40 -3.98
C TRP A 87 -8.74 -22.35 -2.50
N ASN A 88 -9.46 -23.07 -1.62
CA ASN A 88 -9.06 -23.20 -0.21
C ASN A 88 -7.67 -23.81 -0.09
N ALA A 89 -7.40 -24.91 -0.81
CA ALA A 89 -6.11 -25.58 -0.80
C ALA A 89 -4.98 -24.68 -1.33
N ILE A 90 -5.23 -23.94 -2.42
CA ILE A 90 -4.28 -22.96 -2.97
C ILE A 90 -3.98 -21.85 -1.94
N ILE A 91 -5.01 -21.30 -1.30
CA ILE A 91 -4.84 -20.25 -0.29
C ILE A 91 -4.11 -20.80 0.94
N ASP A 92 -4.41 -22.01 1.40
CA ASP A 92 -3.70 -22.65 2.51
C ASP A 92 -2.23 -22.87 2.20
N TYR A 93 -1.92 -23.29 0.97
CA TYR A 93 -0.54 -23.38 0.50
C TYR A 93 0.16 -22.02 0.53
N PHE A 94 -0.46 -20.97 0.00
CA PHE A 94 0.10 -19.61 0.01
C PHE A 94 0.31 -19.06 1.43
N GLU A 95 -0.66 -19.27 2.31
CA GLU A 95 -0.52 -18.90 3.71
C GLU A 95 0.69 -19.63 4.32
N TYR A 96 0.86 -20.93 4.07
CA TYR A 96 1.95 -21.76 4.60
C TYR A 96 3.33 -21.48 4.01
N SER A 97 3.45 -21.34 2.69
CA SER A 97 4.73 -21.15 1.99
C SER A 97 5.26 -19.73 2.15
N GLY A 98 4.37 -18.73 2.24
CA GLY A 98 4.73 -17.32 2.13
C GLY A 98 5.07 -16.89 0.70
N ASP A 99 4.95 -17.79 -0.27
CA ASP A 99 5.16 -17.54 -1.70
C ASP A 99 3.81 -17.22 -2.34
N PHE A 100 3.30 -16.02 -2.07
CA PHE A 100 2.01 -15.58 -2.58
C PHE A 100 2.17 -14.54 -3.68
N ASP A 101 1.52 -14.79 -4.82
CA ASP A 101 1.31 -13.75 -5.83
C ASP A 101 0.21 -12.80 -5.32
N LEU A 102 0.62 -11.63 -4.84
CA LEU A 102 -0.29 -10.59 -4.35
C LEU A 102 -1.33 -10.17 -5.39
N SER A 103 -1.07 -10.34 -6.69
CA SER A 103 -2.04 -10.00 -7.74
C SER A 103 -3.23 -10.96 -7.77
N ILE A 104 -3.03 -12.23 -7.42
CA ILE A 104 -4.11 -13.22 -7.28
C ILE A 104 -4.96 -12.88 -6.05
N ILE A 105 -4.32 -12.61 -4.92
CA ILE A 105 -5.01 -12.25 -3.68
C ILE A 105 -5.80 -10.95 -3.88
N GLU A 106 -5.22 -9.96 -4.54
CA GLU A 106 -5.90 -8.71 -4.90
C GLU A 106 -7.14 -8.98 -5.75
N CYS A 107 -7.04 -9.83 -6.77
CA CYS A 107 -8.18 -10.21 -7.60
C CYS A 107 -9.32 -10.86 -6.79
N LEU A 108 -8.97 -11.72 -5.82
CA LEU A 108 -9.94 -12.36 -4.92
C LEU A 108 -10.58 -11.35 -3.95
N VAL A 109 -9.77 -10.47 -3.35
CA VAL A 109 -10.25 -9.41 -2.44
C VAL A 109 -11.15 -8.43 -3.16
N ALA A 110 -10.80 -8.00 -4.38
CA ALA A 110 -11.60 -7.11 -5.22
C ALA A 110 -13.00 -7.70 -5.52
N GLN A 111 -13.07 -9.03 -5.65
CA GLN A 111 -14.30 -9.79 -5.83
C GLN A 111 -15.03 -10.13 -4.52
N LYS A 112 -14.56 -9.60 -3.38
CA LYS A 112 -15.09 -9.88 -2.03
C LYS A 112 -15.01 -11.35 -1.62
N MET A 113 -14.07 -12.10 -2.18
CA MET A 113 -13.85 -13.51 -1.86
C MET A 113 -12.82 -13.65 -0.74
N TYR A 114 -13.02 -14.65 0.13
CA TYR A 114 -12.09 -15.03 1.20
C TYR A 114 -11.71 -13.89 2.18
N ILE A 115 -12.48 -12.80 2.23
CA ILE A 115 -12.20 -11.61 3.05
C ILE A 115 -11.93 -11.95 4.51
N LYS A 116 -12.74 -12.84 5.11
CA LYS A 116 -12.53 -13.28 6.49
C LYS A 116 -11.15 -13.93 6.66
N LYS A 117 -10.82 -14.90 5.80
CA LYS A 117 -9.55 -15.63 5.83
C LYS A 117 -8.37 -14.68 5.63
N PHE A 118 -8.43 -13.79 4.63
CA PHE A 118 -7.38 -12.83 4.37
C PHE A 118 -7.22 -11.76 5.47
N SER A 119 -8.31 -11.36 6.13
CA SER A 119 -8.23 -10.45 7.30
C SER A 119 -7.61 -11.11 8.55
N GLU A 120 -7.50 -12.44 8.54
CA GLU A 120 -6.91 -13.27 9.59
C GLU A 120 -5.53 -13.83 9.19
N SER A 121 -5.08 -13.51 7.98
CA SER A 121 -3.79 -13.96 7.44
C SER A 121 -2.66 -13.63 8.42
N ARG A 122 -1.67 -14.52 8.52
CA ARG A 122 -0.45 -14.23 9.30
C ARG A 122 0.39 -13.13 8.63
N HIS A 123 0.23 -12.95 7.32
CA HIS A 123 0.98 -12.00 6.51
C HIS A 123 0.34 -10.62 6.53
N SER A 124 1.10 -9.62 6.98
CA SER A 124 0.63 -8.25 7.12
C SER A 124 0.19 -7.62 5.80
N LEU A 125 0.87 -7.94 4.69
CA LEU A 125 0.57 -7.40 3.36
C LEU A 125 -0.82 -7.82 2.87
N ILE A 126 -1.23 -9.06 3.14
CA ILE A 126 -2.57 -9.55 2.80
C ILE A 126 -3.62 -8.79 3.62
N ARG A 127 -3.40 -8.62 4.93
CA ARG A 127 -4.32 -7.84 5.79
C ARG A 127 -4.37 -6.37 5.39
N GLN A 128 -3.24 -5.78 5.01
CA GLN A 128 -3.17 -4.41 4.50
C GLN A 128 -3.97 -4.26 3.21
N LEU A 129 -3.86 -5.22 2.29
CA LEU A 129 -4.63 -5.25 1.05
C LEU A 129 -6.14 -5.34 1.32
N VAL A 130 -6.56 -6.18 2.27
CA VAL A 130 -7.96 -6.25 2.71
C VAL A 130 -8.45 -4.90 3.24
N ALA A 131 -7.65 -4.22 4.08
CA ALA A 131 -7.96 -2.87 4.56
C ALA A 131 -8.00 -1.83 3.43
N HIS A 132 -7.06 -1.90 2.48
CA HIS A 132 -7.00 -1.00 1.33
C HIS A 132 -8.29 -1.05 0.50
N TYR A 133 -8.87 -2.24 0.31
CA TYR A 133 -10.16 -2.41 -0.36
C TYR A 133 -11.38 -2.05 0.51
N GLY A 134 -11.16 -1.63 1.76
CA GLY A 134 -12.21 -1.18 2.68
C GLY A 134 -12.91 -2.30 3.44
N PHE A 135 -12.32 -3.49 3.51
CA PHE A 135 -12.91 -4.65 4.18
C PHE A 135 -12.31 -4.86 5.58
N SER A 136 -13.12 -5.43 6.47
CA SER A 136 -12.73 -5.79 7.85
C SER A 136 -12.12 -4.63 8.67
N LEU A 137 -12.40 -3.37 8.32
CA LEU A 137 -11.76 -2.19 8.93
C LEU A 137 -11.94 -2.11 10.46
N HIS A 138 -13.13 -2.45 10.95
CA HIS A 138 -13.43 -2.51 12.39
C HIS A 138 -12.50 -3.42 13.19
N LYS A 139 -11.98 -4.48 12.56
CA LYS A 139 -11.01 -5.40 13.18
C LYS A 139 -9.59 -4.91 12.93
N LEU A 140 -9.29 -4.51 11.69
CA LEU A 140 -7.95 -4.16 11.25
C LEU A 140 -7.45 -2.81 11.81
N MET A 141 -8.32 -1.96 12.36
CA MET A 141 -7.89 -0.75 13.08
C MET A 141 -7.08 -1.06 14.34
N TYR A 142 -7.18 -2.28 14.87
CA TYR A 142 -6.38 -2.77 16.01
C TYR A 142 -5.24 -3.71 15.59
N ASP A 143 -4.90 -3.75 14.30
CA ASP A 143 -3.84 -4.65 13.81
C ASP A 143 -2.51 -4.36 14.48
N LYS A 144 -1.71 -5.40 14.77
CA LYS A 144 -0.38 -5.25 15.36
C LYS A 144 0.61 -4.49 14.46
N HIS A 145 0.37 -4.43 13.14
CA HIS A 145 1.24 -3.72 12.21
C HIS A 145 0.64 -2.37 11.82
N SER A 146 1.43 -1.32 12.03
CA SER A 146 1.02 0.04 11.69
C SER A 146 0.71 0.24 10.21
N ALA A 147 1.36 -0.49 9.28
CA ALA A 147 1.04 -0.41 7.85
C ALA A 147 -0.42 -0.82 7.53
N VAL A 148 -0.96 -1.81 8.25
CA VAL A 148 -2.37 -2.21 8.14
C VAL A 148 -3.26 -1.12 8.72
N ARG A 149 -2.93 -0.59 9.91
CA ARG A 149 -3.67 0.50 10.54
C ARG A 149 -3.64 1.80 9.71
N CYS A 150 -2.53 2.09 9.03
CA CYS A 150 -2.41 3.18 8.05
C CYS A 150 -3.39 2.98 6.90
N ALA A 151 -3.50 1.77 6.34
CA ALA A 151 -4.47 1.50 5.29
C ALA A 151 -5.91 1.69 5.78
N VAL A 152 -6.20 1.36 7.04
CA VAL A 152 -7.52 1.63 7.66
C VAL A 152 -7.78 3.14 7.80
N ALA A 153 -6.80 3.90 8.33
CA ALA A 153 -6.89 5.36 8.44
C ALA A 153 -7.02 6.02 7.07
N ASN A 154 -6.29 5.53 6.05
CA ASN A 154 -6.37 6.02 4.68
C ASN A 154 -7.79 5.87 4.10
N ARG A 155 -8.55 4.86 4.53
CA ARG A 155 -9.97 4.70 4.20
C ARG A 155 -10.92 5.59 5.00
N GLY A 156 -10.41 6.44 5.88
CA GLY A 156 -11.20 7.33 6.73
C GLY A 156 -11.94 6.62 7.86
N TYR A 157 -11.57 5.37 8.18
CA TYR A 157 -12.26 4.56 9.18
C TYR A 157 -11.52 4.58 10.52
N GLY A 158 -12.28 4.65 11.63
CA GLY A 158 -11.72 4.56 12.98
C GLY A 158 -10.83 5.72 13.40
N LEU A 159 -10.97 6.88 12.74
CA LEU A 159 -10.09 8.05 12.97
C LEU A 159 -10.12 8.55 14.42
N ASP A 160 -11.26 8.39 15.12
CA ASP A 160 -11.42 8.72 16.55
C ASP A 160 -10.51 7.89 17.47
N LYS A 161 -10.16 6.67 17.04
CA LYS A 161 -9.21 5.79 17.74
C LYS A 161 -7.79 6.01 17.23
N LEU A 162 -7.63 6.07 15.92
CA LEU A 162 -6.32 6.13 15.26
C LEU A 162 -5.62 7.49 15.43
N VAL A 163 -6.33 8.54 15.83
CA VAL A 163 -5.71 9.83 16.22
C VAL A 163 -4.75 9.68 17.40
N PHE A 164 -4.91 8.64 18.23
CA PHE A 164 -4.02 8.33 19.36
C PHE A 164 -3.06 7.17 19.07
N ASP A 165 -2.95 6.71 17.82
CA ASP A 165 -2.07 5.59 17.45
C ASP A 165 -0.63 5.87 17.89
N GLU A 166 0.12 4.85 18.31
CA GLU A 166 1.53 5.00 18.68
C GLU A 166 2.41 5.43 17.49
N ASN A 167 2.05 5.01 16.27
CA ASN A 167 2.82 5.19 15.07
C ASN A 167 2.46 6.53 14.39
N MET A 168 3.47 7.37 14.17
CA MET A 168 3.28 8.70 13.58
C MET A 168 2.69 8.67 12.16
N TYR A 169 2.97 7.64 11.36
CA TYR A 169 2.45 7.55 9.99
C TYR A 169 0.94 7.32 9.97
N VAL A 170 0.41 6.56 10.94
CA VAL A 170 -1.05 6.38 11.11
C VAL A 170 -1.68 7.74 11.45
N ARG A 171 -1.08 8.49 12.37
CA ARG A 171 -1.58 9.82 12.76
C ARG A 171 -1.46 10.86 11.64
N ILE A 172 -0.45 10.76 10.77
CA ILE A 172 -0.37 11.57 9.53
C ILE A 172 -1.55 11.26 8.62
N GLU A 173 -1.89 9.98 8.39
CA GLU A 173 -3.08 9.62 7.60
C GLU A 173 -4.37 10.15 8.22
N VAL A 174 -4.50 10.12 9.55
CA VAL A 174 -5.65 10.73 10.25
C VAL A 174 -5.73 12.25 9.97
N ALA A 175 -4.60 12.97 10.07
CA ALA A 175 -4.54 14.40 9.77
C ALA A 175 -4.87 14.72 8.30
N LYS A 176 -4.49 13.86 7.34
CA LYS A 176 -4.87 14.02 5.92
C LYS A 176 -6.39 14.03 5.70
N HIS A 177 -7.16 13.38 6.58
CA HIS A 177 -8.62 13.39 6.55
C HIS A 177 -9.26 14.58 7.28
N ASN A 178 -8.48 15.62 7.61
CA ASN A 178 -8.94 16.77 8.40
C ASN A 178 -9.55 16.39 9.77
N TYR A 179 -9.12 15.25 10.33
CA TYR A 179 -9.66 14.73 11.59
C TYR A 179 -8.69 14.92 12.75
N GLY A 180 -9.21 15.29 13.93
CA GLY A 180 -8.45 15.37 15.17
C GLY A 180 -7.30 16.38 15.16
N LEU A 181 -7.38 17.42 14.31
CA LEU A 181 -6.29 18.39 14.12
C LEU A 181 -6.01 19.21 15.40
N ASP A 182 -7.02 19.44 16.23
CA ASP A 182 -6.94 20.06 17.56
C ASP A 182 -6.10 19.24 18.54
N ILE A 183 -6.09 17.92 18.39
CA ILE A 183 -5.25 16.99 19.15
C ILE A 183 -3.84 16.95 18.54
N LEU A 184 -3.76 16.73 17.22
CA LEU A 184 -2.51 16.49 16.48
C LEU A 184 -1.63 17.73 16.35
N ILE A 185 -2.17 18.94 16.55
CA ILE A 185 -1.37 20.18 16.57
C ILE A 185 -0.30 20.19 17.67
N LYS A 186 -0.49 19.40 18.74
CA LYS A 186 0.48 19.23 19.84
C LYS A 186 1.29 17.94 19.74
N ASP A 187 1.23 17.24 18.61
CA ASP A 187 1.90 15.95 18.43
C ASP A 187 3.41 16.06 18.69
N LYS A 188 4.01 15.04 19.28
CA LYS A 188 5.46 15.03 19.56
C LYS A 188 6.31 15.03 18.28
N TYR A 189 5.82 14.46 17.18
CA TYR A 189 6.54 14.39 15.91
C TYR A 189 6.25 15.59 15.01
N THR A 190 7.33 16.15 14.48
CA THR A 190 7.31 17.28 13.55
C THR A 190 6.45 16.99 12.32
N ASP A 191 6.55 15.80 11.72
CA ASP A 191 5.86 15.51 10.45
C ASP A 191 4.33 15.47 10.60
N VAL A 192 3.82 15.04 11.76
CA VAL A 192 2.40 15.10 12.09
C VAL A 192 1.95 16.56 12.17
N ARG A 193 2.68 17.42 12.89
CA ARG A 193 2.36 18.86 12.99
C ARG A 193 2.51 19.57 11.64
N CYS A 194 3.46 19.18 10.79
CA CYS A 194 3.54 19.65 9.40
C CYS A 194 2.29 19.27 8.61
N GLN A 195 1.77 18.04 8.79
CA GLN A 195 0.53 17.63 8.13
C GLN A 195 -0.68 18.42 8.62
N VAL A 196 -0.76 18.75 9.91
CA VAL A 196 -1.78 19.68 10.47
C VAL A 196 -1.66 21.06 9.82
N ALA A 197 -0.44 21.61 9.73
CA ALA A 197 -0.19 22.89 9.06
C ALA A 197 -0.65 22.85 7.60
N LYS A 198 -0.38 21.77 6.86
CA LYS A 198 -0.82 21.58 5.46
C LYS A 198 -2.34 21.57 5.29
N GLN A 199 -3.10 21.22 6.33
CA GLN A 199 -4.56 21.33 6.33
C GLN A 199 -5.05 22.77 6.59
N GLY A 200 -4.15 23.72 6.86
CA GLY A 200 -4.50 25.10 7.19
C GLY A 200 -5.05 25.27 8.62
N TYR A 201 -4.93 24.25 9.48
CA TYR A 201 -5.48 24.28 10.83
C TYR A 201 -4.47 24.84 11.84
N GLY A 202 -4.94 25.73 12.72
CA GLY A 202 -4.15 26.26 13.85
C GLY A 202 -2.86 26.96 13.45
N LEU A 203 -2.87 27.65 12.30
CA LEU A 203 -1.69 28.34 11.76
C LEU A 203 -1.17 29.43 12.70
N ASP A 204 -2.04 30.08 13.46
CA ASP A 204 -1.71 31.04 14.52
C ASP A 204 -0.84 30.42 15.63
N ILE A 205 -1.11 29.17 16.00
CA ILE A 205 -0.32 28.41 16.97
C ILE A 205 0.97 27.91 16.32
N LEU A 206 0.85 27.28 15.13
CA LEU A 206 1.97 26.64 14.44
C LEU A 206 3.00 27.64 13.89
N LEU A 207 2.62 28.91 13.75
CA LEU A 207 3.52 30.02 13.43
C LEU A 207 4.71 30.10 14.40
N TYR A 208 4.52 29.69 15.64
CA TYR A 208 5.53 29.69 16.69
C TYR A 208 6.08 28.30 17.02
N ASP A 209 5.80 27.29 16.18
CA ASP A 209 6.27 25.92 16.42
C ASP A 209 7.79 25.88 16.56
N LYS A 210 8.30 25.06 17.49
CA LYS A 210 9.75 24.88 17.69
C LYS A 210 10.47 24.41 16.42
N SER A 211 9.78 23.65 15.56
CA SER A 211 10.33 23.12 14.33
C SER A 211 10.25 24.15 13.20
N PRO A 212 11.37 24.51 12.56
CA PRO A 212 11.35 25.38 11.39
C PRO A 212 10.63 24.76 10.19
N TYR A 213 10.51 23.43 10.13
CA TYR A 213 9.76 22.76 9.05
C TYR A 213 8.27 23.04 9.15
N VAL A 214 7.71 23.05 10.37
CA VAL A 214 6.29 23.35 10.60
C VAL A 214 6.02 24.82 10.25
N ARG A 215 6.86 25.74 10.75
CA ARG A 215 6.75 27.18 10.41
C ARG A 215 6.90 27.44 8.91
N ALA A 216 7.72 26.64 8.22
CA ALA A 216 7.84 26.72 6.76
C ALA A 216 6.55 26.27 6.05
N GLU A 217 5.84 25.23 6.54
CA GLU A 217 4.51 24.88 6.00
C GLU A 217 3.50 26.02 6.21
N VAL A 218 3.53 26.69 7.37
CA VAL A 218 2.70 27.88 7.64
C VAL A 218 3.01 28.99 6.62
N ALA A 219 4.30 29.28 6.37
CA ALA A 219 4.73 30.26 5.37
C ALA A 219 4.27 29.90 3.95
N ARG A 220 4.30 28.61 3.57
CA ARG A 220 3.84 28.16 2.23
C ARG A 220 2.37 28.48 1.98
N LEU A 221 1.56 28.49 3.03
CA LEU A 221 0.15 28.88 2.95
C LEU A 221 -0.06 30.40 2.94
N GLY A 222 1.02 31.19 2.97
CA GLY A 222 0.96 32.65 2.97
C GLY A 222 0.52 33.25 4.31
N TYR A 223 0.46 32.45 5.38
CA TYR A 223 0.03 32.92 6.69
C TYR A 223 1.21 33.48 7.51
N GLY A 224 1.00 34.62 8.18
CA GLY A 224 1.98 35.22 9.10
C GLY A 224 3.31 35.64 8.48
N LEU A 225 3.33 35.94 7.17
CA LEU A 225 4.57 36.27 6.43
C LEU A 225 5.26 37.53 6.95
N ASP A 226 4.50 38.48 7.48
CA ASP A 226 4.99 39.70 8.14
C ASP A 226 5.86 39.41 9.37
N LEU A 227 5.58 38.30 10.07
CA LEU A 227 6.35 37.80 11.20
C LEU A 227 7.47 36.86 10.76
N LEU A 228 7.19 35.94 9.82
CA LEU A 228 8.15 34.92 9.36
C LEU A 228 9.32 35.48 8.52
N LYS A 229 9.19 36.70 7.98
CA LYS A 229 10.31 37.39 7.31
C LYS A 229 11.52 37.64 8.22
N TYR A 230 11.35 37.55 9.54
CA TYR A 230 12.43 37.66 10.53
C TYR A 230 12.79 36.32 11.18
N ASP A 231 12.29 35.19 10.67
CA ASP A 231 12.60 33.86 11.20
C ASP A 231 14.12 33.58 11.10
N LYS A 232 14.70 33.03 12.16
CA LYS A 232 16.13 32.71 12.23
C LYS A 232 16.51 31.53 11.31
N SER A 233 15.54 30.72 10.90
CA SER A 233 15.76 29.55 10.05
C SER A 233 15.87 29.91 8.58
N LYS A 234 16.97 29.49 7.95
CA LYS A 234 17.17 29.62 6.50
C LYS A 234 16.08 28.95 5.66
N ILE A 235 15.48 27.86 6.17
CA ILE A 235 14.42 27.13 5.46
C ILE A 235 13.17 28.00 5.34
N VAL A 236 12.78 28.68 6.43
CA VAL A 236 11.61 29.54 6.46
C VAL A 236 11.84 30.78 5.58
N GLN A 237 13.03 31.38 5.66
CA GLN A 237 13.42 32.53 4.83
C GLN A 237 13.43 32.21 3.33
N LYS A 238 13.89 31.01 2.96
CA LYS A 238 13.84 30.54 1.57
C LYS A 238 12.40 30.45 1.08
N VAL A 239 11.51 29.79 1.84
CA VAL A 239 10.09 29.66 1.49
C VAL A 239 9.44 31.04 1.35
N PHE A 240 9.69 31.95 2.29
CA PHE A 240 9.19 33.33 2.21
C PHE A 240 9.61 34.02 0.91
N SER A 241 10.86 33.83 0.48
CA SER A 241 11.38 34.43 -0.75
C SER A 241 10.68 33.87 -2.00
N GLU A 242 10.41 32.56 -2.02
CA GLU A 242 9.68 31.87 -3.10
C GLU A 242 8.19 32.28 -3.17
N SER A 243 7.53 32.41 -2.01
CA SER A 243 6.12 32.83 -1.92
C SER A 243 5.89 34.28 -2.37
N ASN A 244 6.86 35.18 -2.17
CA ASN A 244 6.79 36.58 -2.64
C ASN A 244 7.05 36.76 -4.15
N ILE A 245 7.71 35.79 -4.80
CA ILE A 245 7.92 35.83 -6.26
C ILE A 245 6.64 35.39 -6.98
N SER A 246 5.88 34.45 -6.41
CA SER A 246 4.67 33.89 -7.03
C SER A 246 3.42 34.79 -6.93
N SER A 247 3.52 35.90 -6.18
CA SER A 247 2.45 36.87 -5.94
C SER A 247 2.65 38.22 -6.66
N LYS A 248 3.68 38.31 -7.52
CA LYS A 248 3.95 39.45 -8.42
C LYS A 248 3.74 39.03 -9.87
#